data_AF-A0A1H9R6I5-F1
#
_entry.id   AF-A0A1H9R6I5-F1
#
_cell.length_a   1.000
_cell.length_b   1.000
_cell.length_c   1.000
_cell.angle_alpha   90.00
_cell.angle_beta   90.00
_cell.angle_gamma   90.00
#
_symmetry.space_group_name_H-M   'P 1'
#
loop_
_entity.id
_entity.type
_entity.pdbx_description
1 polymer ?
#
loop_
_entity_poly.entity_id
_entity_poly.type
_entity_poly.pdbx_seq_one_letter_code
_entity_poly.pdbx_strand_id
1 'polypeptide(L)'
;MKNRSRAYIRHQRERMIQKKWAILQNIMLRENEYMPVRGTLSKGKVHCSCRMCRYEQYHSIPKTKHKARLKAMEQEIDEYVYFLLACCSFFT
;
A
#
# COMPACT_ATOMS: atom_id res chain seq x y z
N MET A 1 -5.65 5.26 14.71
CA MET A 1 -6.30 5.07 13.40
C MET A 1 -7.78 5.45 13.53
N LYS A 2 -8.10 6.76 13.58
CA LYS A 2 -9.37 7.23 14.17
C LYS A 2 -10.60 7.31 13.23
N ASN A 3 -10.45 7.23 11.90
CA ASN A 3 -11.56 7.50 10.95
C ASN A 3 -11.81 6.43 9.87
N ARG A 4 -11.53 5.14 10.12
CA ARG A 4 -11.85 4.09 9.13
C ARG A 4 -13.16 3.40 9.50
N SER A 5 -14.17 3.51 8.64
CA SER A 5 -15.46 2.86 8.86
C SER A 5 -15.31 1.33 8.89
N ARG A 6 -16.24 0.64 9.58
CA ARG A 6 -16.30 -0.83 9.57
C ARG A 6 -16.43 -1.38 8.14
N ALA A 7 -17.16 -0.67 7.28
CA ALA A 7 -17.31 -1.00 5.86
C ALA A 7 -15.95 -0.99 5.13
N TYR A 8 -15.11 0.04 5.37
CA TYR A 8 -13.77 0.10 4.79
C TYR A 8 -12.90 -1.09 5.24
N ILE A 9 -12.95 -1.45 6.52
CA ILE A 9 -12.16 -2.56 7.06
C ILE A 9 -12.62 -3.90 6.44
N ARG A 10 -13.93 -4.12 6.31
CA ARG A 10 -14.49 -5.32 5.64
C ARG A 10 -14.05 -5.40 4.18
N HIS A 11 -14.13 -4.30 3.45
CA HIS A 11 -13.68 -4.23 2.06
C HIS A 11 -12.17 -4.49 1.91
N GLN A 12 -11.33 -3.92 2.78
CA GLN A 12 -9.89 -4.21 2.76
C GLN A 12 -9.61 -5.68 3.04
N ARG A 13 -10.31 -6.27 4.01
CA ARG A 13 -10.20 -7.71 4.30
C ARG A 13 -10.59 -8.55 3.09
N GLU A 14 -11.72 -8.24 2.45
CA GLU A 14 -12.21 -8.98 1.30
C GLU A 14 -11.25 -8.91 0.12
N ARG A 15 -10.71 -7.71 -0.16
CA ARG A 15 -9.68 -7.51 -1.18
C ARG A 15 -8.45 -8.39 -0.95
N MET A 16 -8.00 -8.49 0.31
CA MET A 16 -6.87 -9.35 0.66
C MET A 16 -7.19 -10.83 0.53
N ILE A 17 -8.41 -11.26 0.87
CA ILE A 17 -8.87 -12.65 0.67
C ILE A 17 -8.90 -12.97 -0.82
N GLN A 18 -9.52 -12.11 -1.65
CA GLN A 18 -9.62 -12.29 -3.10
C GLN A 18 -8.25 -12.40 -3.77
N LYS A 19 -7.29 -11.54 -3.36
CA LYS A 19 -5.91 -11.61 -3.88
C LYS A 19 -5.24 -12.95 -3.56
N LYS A 20 -5.37 -13.44 -2.33
CA LYS A 20 -4.78 -14.73 -1.91
C LYS A 20 -5.44 -15.91 -2.62
N TRP A 21 -6.76 -15.86 -2.76
CA TRP A 21 -7.53 -16.85 -3.51
C TRP A 21 -7.07 -16.95 -4.96
N ALA A 22 -6.96 -15.80 -5.66
CA ALA A 22 -6.50 -15.77 -7.04
C ALA A 22 -5.09 -16.34 -7.22
N ILE A 23 -4.19 -16.17 -6.23
CA ILE A 23 -2.86 -16.80 -6.26
C ILE A 23 -2.96 -18.32 -6.07
N LEU A 24 -3.74 -18.77 -5.08
CA LEU A 24 -3.90 -20.20 -4.80
C LEU A 24 -4.56 -20.94 -5.96
N GLN A 25 -5.56 -20.33 -6.59
CA GLN A 25 -6.31 -20.91 -7.70
C GLN A 25 -5.51 -20.85 -9.01
N ASN A 26 -4.98 -19.69 -9.40
CA ASN A 26 -4.42 -19.52 -10.74
C ASN A 26 -2.91 -19.83 -10.84
N ILE A 27 -2.18 -19.79 -9.72
CA ILE A 27 -0.72 -19.99 -9.73
C ILE A 27 -0.35 -21.31 -9.05
N MET A 28 -0.89 -21.58 -7.86
CA MET A 28 -0.49 -22.76 -7.09
C MET A 28 -1.37 -23.98 -7.35
N LEU A 29 -2.58 -23.81 -7.89
CA LEU A 29 -3.58 -24.86 -8.10
C LEU A 29 -3.87 -25.68 -6.82
N ARG A 30 -3.76 -25.05 -5.65
CA ARG A 30 -3.83 -25.70 -4.32
C ARG A 30 -4.86 -25.03 -3.41
N GLU A 31 -5.92 -24.46 -4.00
CA GLU A 31 -6.99 -23.79 -3.26
C GLU A 31 -7.60 -24.68 -2.18
N ASN A 32 -8.00 -25.90 -2.54
CA ASN A 32 -8.70 -26.82 -1.63
C ASN A 32 -7.85 -27.22 -0.41
N GLU A 33 -6.52 -27.26 -0.56
CA GLU A 33 -5.59 -27.64 0.52
C GLU A 33 -5.34 -26.46 1.48
N TYR A 34 -5.15 -25.25 0.95
CA TYR A 34 -4.76 -24.10 1.76
C TYR A 34 -5.94 -23.23 2.21
N MET A 35 -7.02 -23.16 1.42
CA MET A 35 -8.20 -22.36 1.71
C MET A 35 -9.50 -23.16 1.49
N PRO A 36 -9.72 -24.26 2.23
CA PRO A 36 -10.95 -25.07 2.10
C PRO A 36 -12.22 -24.27 2.42
N VAL A 37 -12.11 -23.26 3.28
CA VAL A 37 -13.18 -22.29 3.56
C VAL A 37 -12.68 -20.89 3.25
N ARG A 38 -13.48 -20.09 2.55
CA ARG A 38 -13.08 -18.74 2.16
C ARG A 38 -12.64 -17.90 3.36
N GLY A 39 -11.42 -17.38 3.31
CA GLY A 39 -10.89 -16.48 4.34
C GLY A 39 -10.17 -17.14 5.52
N THR A 40 -9.96 -18.46 5.52
CA THR A 40 -9.07 -19.15 6.49
C THR A 40 -7.65 -18.58 6.46
N LEU A 41 -7.17 -18.14 5.28
CA LEU A 41 -5.89 -17.46 5.13
C LEU A 41 -5.83 -16.03 5.69
N SER A 42 -6.77 -15.61 6.54
CA SER A 42 -6.78 -14.25 7.10
C SER A 42 -5.58 -13.91 7.99
N LYS A 43 -4.91 -14.91 8.59
CA LYS A 43 -3.68 -14.73 9.40
C LYS A 43 -2.39 -15.22 8.71
N GLY A 44 -2.45 -16.23 7.84
CA GLY A 44 -1.27 -16.77 7.14
C GLY A 44 -0.82 -15.94 5.93
N LYS A 45 0.49 -15.75 5.76
CA LYS A 45 1.06 -15.18 4.52
C LYS A 45 1.19 -16.31 3.50
N VAL A 46 0.76 -16.08 2.26
CA VAL A 46 1.22 -16.92 1.14
C VAL A 46 2.69 -16.56 0.93
N HIS A 47 3.61 -17.38 1.46
CA HIS A 47 5.04 -17.16 1.35
C HIS A 47 5.55 -17.60 -0.04
N CYS A 48 5.09 -16.93 -1.11
CA CYS A 48 5.64 -17.11 -2.45
C CYS A 48 6.71 -16.06 -2.70
N SER A 49 7.95 -16.49 -2.91
CA SER A 49 9.05 -15.64 -3.38
C SER A 49 9.06 -15.48 -4.92
N CYS A 50 8.03 -15.99 -5.60
CA CYS A 50 7.88 -15.87 -7.05
C CYS A 50 7.82 -14.41 -7.52
N ARG A 51 8.27 -14.17 -8.77
CA ARG A 51 8.32 -12.84 -9.40
C ARG A 51 6.96 -12.12 -9.38
N MET A 52 5.87 -12.88 -9.57
CA MET A 52 4.49 -12.39 -9.49
C MET A 52 4.11 -11.88 -8.09
N CYS A 53 4.44 -12.63 -7.03
CA CYS A 53 4.11 -12.23 -5.66
C CYS A 53 5.03 -11.11 -5.13
N ARG A 54 6.28 -11.04 -5.62
CA ARG A 54 7.22 -9.95 -5.37
C ARG A 54 7.15 -8.83 -6.41
N TYR A 55 6.11 -8.73 -7.23
CA TYR A 55 6.05 -7.83 -8.38
C TYR A 55 6.45 -6.38 -8.06
N GLU A 56 5.87 -5.78 -7.01
CA GLU A 56 6.19 -4.42 -6.59
C GLU A 56 7.66 -4.25 -6.16
N GLN A 57 8.21 -5.25 -5.47
CA GLN A 57 9.62 -5.24 -5.02
C GLN A 57 10.58 -5.49 -6.18
N TYR A 58 10.22 -6.41 -7.07
CA TYR A 58 11.03 -6.81 -8.22
C TYR A 58 11.11 -5.68 -9.26
N HIS A 59 10.00 -5.00 -9.52
CA HIS A 59 9.95 -3.86 -10.43
C HIS A 59 10.19 -2.51 -9.74
N SER A 60 10.61 -2.52 -8.47
CA SER A 60 10.92 -1.32 -7.69
C SER A 60 9.81 -0.25 -7.76
N ILE A 61 8.55 -0.68 -7.77
CA ILE A 61 7.42 0.21 -7.98
C ILE A 61 7.27 1.11 -6.75
N PRO A 62 7.35 2.45 -6.91
CA PRO A 62 7.32 3.37 -5.79
C PRO A 62 5.94 3.32 -5.12
N LYS A 63 5.92 2.91 -3.84
CA LYS A 63 4.67 2.84 -3.08
C LYS A 63 4.06 4.23 -2.94
N THR A 64 2.74 4.29 -2.96
CA THR A 64 1.96 5.53 -2.82
C THR A 64 2.32 6.33 -1.57
N LYS A 65 2.68 5.66 -0.45
CA LYS A 65 3.18 6.29 0.76
C LYS A 65 4.46 7.11 0.52
N HIS A 66 5.39 6.61 -0.29
CA HIS A 66 6.62 7.34 -0.60
C HIS A 66 6.32 8.58 -1.43
N LYS A 67 5.43 8.47 -2.43
CA LYS A 67 4.97 9.63 -3.23
C LYS A 67 4.29 10.68 -2.36
N ALA A 68 3.40 10.27 -1.45
CA ALA A 68 2.72 11.20 -0.55
C ALA A 68 3.69 11.90 0.40
N ARG A 69 4.71 11.19 0.90
CA ARG A 69 5.75 11.77 1.75
C ARG A 69 6.62 12.76 0.99
N LEU A 70 7.04 12.42 -0.24
CA LEU A 70 7.81 13.33 -1.08
C LEU A 70 7.05 14.63 -1.33
N LYS A 71 5.76 14.55 -1.66
CA LYS A 71 4.91 15.75 -1.83
C LYS A 71 4.80 16.60 -0.57
N ALA A 72 4.67 15.98 0.59
CA ALA A 72 4.63 16.73 1.86
C ALA A 72 5.97 17.45 2.11
N MET A 73 7.09 16.78 1.82
CA MET A 73 8.42 17.39 1.94
C MET A 73 8.64 18.53 0.93
N GLU A 74 8.16 18.38 -0.31
CA GLU A 74 8.18 19.46 -1.32
C GLU A 74 7.39 20.68 -0.84
N GLN A 75 6.21 20.47 -0.26
CA GLN A 75 5.39 21.55 0.30
C GLN A 75 6.10 22.29 1.45
N GLU A 76 6.76 21.56 2.35
CA GLU A 76 7.54 22.17 3.43
C GLU A 76 8.65 23.07 2.87
N ILE A 77 9.40 22.60 1.87
CA ILE A 77 10.47 23.38 1.22
C ILE A 77 9.89 24.63 0.57
N ASP A 78 8.80 24.50 -0.18
CA ASP A 78 8.15 25.64 -0.86
C ASP A 78 7.71 26.69 0.17
N GLU A 79 7.08 26.29 1.27
CA GLU A 79 6.70 27.18 2.37
C GLU A 79 7.90 27.93 2.96
N TYR A 80 9.03 27.24 3.20
CA TYR A 80 10.26 27.88 3.67
C TYR A 80 10.82 28.90 2.67
N VAL A 81 10.85 28.56 1.38
CA VAL A 81 11.34 29.45 0.33
C VAL A 81 10.44 30.67 0.17
N TYR A 82 9.12 30.48 0.19
CA TYR A 82 8.16 31.59 0.20
C TYR A 82 8.34 32.50 1.41
N PHE A 83 8.53 31.92 2.61
CA PHE A 83 8.77 32.70 3.83
C PHE A 83 10.05 33.54 3.72
N LEU A 84 11.15 32.96 3.23
CA LEU A 84 12.41 33.68 3.02
C LEU A 84 12.27 34.82 2.00
N LEU A 85 11.61 34.57 0.86
CA LEU A 85 11.38 35.58 -0.18
C LEU A 85 10.47 36.72 0.32
N ALA A 86 9.41 36.40 1.06
CA ALA A 86 8.50 37.39 1.65
C ALA A 86 9.18 38.22 2.76
N CYS A 87 10.08 37.61 3.54
CA CYS A 87 10.80 38.32 4.60
C CYS A 87 11.94 39.18 4.05
N CYS A 88 12.60 38.77 2.95
CA CYS A 88 13.63 39.58 2.27
C CYS A 88 13.05 40.82 1.57
N SER A 89 11.81 40.75 1.09
CA SER A 89 11.12 41.87 0.41
C SER A 89 10.53 42.91 1.37
N PHE A 90 10.56 42.67 2.68
CA PHE A 90 10.15 43.63 3.71
C PHE A 90 11.33 44.42 4.31
N PHE A 91 12.57 44.09 3.96
CA PHE A 91 13.80 44.70 4.51
C PHE A 91 14.60 45.54 3.50
N THR A 92 14.05 45.75 2.29
CA THR A 92 14.53 46.71 1.28
C THR A 92 13.45 47.72 0.98
#